data_AF-A0A953INH6-F1
#
_entry.id   AF-A0A953INH6-F1
#
_cell.length_a   1.000
_cell.length_b   1.000
_cell.length_c   1.000
_cell.angle_alpha   90.00
_cell.angle_beta   90.00
_cell.angle_gamma   90.00
#
_symmetry.space_group_name_H-M   'P 1'
#
loop_
_entity.id
_entity.type
_entity.pdbx_description
1 polymer ?
#
loop_
_entity_poly.entity_id
_entity_poly.type
_entity_poly.pdbx_seq_one_letter_code
_entity_poly.pdbx_strand_id
1 'polypeptide(L)'
;MPLAGCKDGADAFFSGRPSEMSMVHNRIIAGTPEAMVELLRVPSRFPDAKESHIANWQESAIAWWGRPDKRGTMIASAKKLSREETQALKAWLRLRDGQRSAEKARALDEIEAALTLLP
;
A
#
# COMPACT_ATOMS: atom_id res chain seq x y z
N MET A 1 -1.02 -6.81 -18.41
CA MET A 1 -2.48 -7.04 -18.40
C MET A 1 -3.07 -6.23 -17.26
N PRO A 2 -4.08 -5.37 -17.50
CA PRO A 2 -4.79 -4.72 -16.41
C PRO A 2 -5.49 -5.81 -15.61
N LEU A 3 -5.48 -5.72 -14.28
CA LEU A 3 -6.27 -6.60 -13.41
C LEU A 3 -7.75 -6.31 -13.72
N ALA A 4 -8.29 -7.09 -14.67
CA ALA A 4 -9.66 -7.04 -15.11
C ALA A 4 -10.55 -7.31 -13.90
N GLY A 5 -11.47 -6.39 -13.64
CA GLY A 5 -12.38 -6.48 -12.51
C GLY A 5 -13.20 -7.77 -12.50
N CYS A 6 -13.16 -8.46 -11.37
CA CYS A 6 -14.25 -9.31 -10.89
C CYS A 6 -14.12 -9.53 -9.37
N LYS A 7 -14.90 -8.75 -8.60
CA LYS A 7 -15.69 -9.18 -7.44
C LYS A 7 -15.05 -9.98 -6.28
N ASP A 8 -13.79 -9.76 -5.95
CA ASP A 8 -13.23 -10.29 -4.70
C ASP A 8 -13.08 -9.15 -3.68
N GLY A 9 -13.81 -9.27 -2.55
CA GLY A 9 -13.76 -8.29 -1.46
C GLY A 9 -12.39 -8.29 -0.75
N ALA A 10 -12.19 -7.38 0.20
CA ALA A 10 -10.92 -7.26 0.92
C ALA A 10 -10.44 -8.61 1.50
N ASP A 11 -11.35 -9.42 2.06
CA ASP A 11 -11.01 -10.74 2.58
C ASP A 11 -10.33 -11.61 1.50
N ALA A 12 -10.83 -11.68 0.27
CA ALA A 12 -10.24 -12.49 -0.81
C ALA A 12 -8.95 -11.89 -1.39
N PHE A 13 -8.76 -10.57 -1.33
CA PHE A 13 -7.50 -9.94 -1.73
C PHE A 13 -6.35 -10.24 -0.75
N PHE A 14 -6.64 -10.22 0.55
CA PHE A 14 -5.66 -10.41 1.62
C PHE A 14 -5.51 -11.88 2.05
N SER A 15 -6.52 -12.72 1.83
CA SER A 15 -6.51 -14.14 2.17
C SER A 15 -6.48 -15.03 0.93
N GLY A 16 -6.07 -16.30 1.10
CA GLY A 16 -5.84 -17.23 -0.02
C GLY A 16 -4.37 -17.54 -0.24
N ARG A 17 -4.09 -18.64 -0.94
CA ARG A 17 -2.71 -19.09 -1.24
C ARG A 17 -2.57 -19.42 -2.74
N PRO A 18 -1.80 -18.63 -3.51
CA PRO A 18 -1.26 -17.31 -3.15
C PRO A 18 -2.38 -16.24 -3.09
N SER A 19 -2.27 -15.26 -2.19
CA SER A 19 -3.20 -14.10 -2.18
C SER A 19 -2.82 -13.08 -3.25
N GLU A 20 -3.78 -12.26 -3.70
CA GLU A 20 -3.51 -11.19 -4.66
C GLU A 20 -2.46 -10.20 -4.11
N MET A 21 -2.51 -9.91 -2.82
CA MET A 21 -1.49 -9.08 -2.16
C MET A 21 -0.10 -9.70 -2.29
N SER A 22 0.06 -11.02 -2.08
CA SER A 22 1.34 -11.71 -2.31
C SER A 22 1.80 -11.61 -3.77
N MET A 23 0.87 -11.63 -4.73
CA MET A 23 1.22 -11.43 -6.15
C MET A 23 1.69 -10.00 -6.44
N VAL A 24 1.11 -8.98 -5.78
CA VAL A 24 1.61 -7.59 -5.86
C VAL A 24 3.05 -7.51 -5.34
N HIS A 25 3.34 -8.12 -4.20
CA HIS A 25 4.70 -8.18 -3.65
C HIS A 25 5.71 -8.80 -4.63
N ASN A 26 5.38 -9.96 -5.21
CA ASN A 26 6.26 -10.64 -6.15
C ASN A 26 6.55 -9.78 -7.39
N ARG A 27 5.57 -9.01 -7.86
CA ARG A 27 5.75 -8.10 -8.99
C ARG A 27 6.62 -6.88 -8.65
N ILE A 28 6.56 -6.37 -7.41
CA ILE A 28 7.47 -5.33 -6.92
C ILE A 28 8.91 -5.85 -6.85
N ILE A 29 9.09 -7.10 -6.38
CA ILE A 29 10.41 -7.77 -6.33
C ILE A 29 10.97 -7.89 -7.75
N ALA A 30 10.15 -8.35 -8.70
CA ALA A 30 10.52 -8.48 -10.11
C ALA A 30 10.80 -7.14 -10.81
N GLY A 31 10.59 -5.99 -10.14
CA GLY A 31 10.94 -4.67 -10.66
C GLY A 31 9.97 -4.16 -11.73
N THR A 32 8.75 -4.69 -11.79
CA THR A 32 7.74 -4.18 -12.73
C THR A 32 7.33 -2.75 -12.32
N PRO A 33 7.50 -1.73 -13.19
CA PRO A 33 7.30 -0.33 -12.82
C PRO A 33 5.89 0.01 -12.31
N GLU A 34 4.88 -0.77 -12.69
CA GLU A 34 3.48 -0.53 -12.36
C GLU A 34 3.07 -1.12 -11.01
N ALA A 35 3.78 -2.14 -10.50
CA ALA A 35 3.37 -2.87 -9.30
C ALA A 35 3.39 -2.01 -8.03
N MET A 36 4.25 -0.98 -7.98
CA MET A 36 4.26 -0.04 -6.87
C MET A 36 3.03 0.86 -6.87
N VAL A 37 2.53 1.26 -8.06
CA VAL A 37 1.28 2.02 -8.17
C VAL A 37 0.11 1.16 -7.71
N GLU A 38 0.08 -0.12 -8.09
CA GLU A 38 -0.97 -1.04 -7.66
C GLU A 38 -1.01 -1.20 -6.14
N LEU A 39 0.14 -1.33 -5.47
CA LEU A 39 0.23 -1.37 -4.02
C LEU A 39 -0.39 -0.11 -3.39
N LEU A 40 -0.05 1.07 -3.92
CA LEU A 40 -0.54 2.35 -3.38
C LEU A 40 -2.02 2.60 -3.65
N ARG A 41 -2.62 1.92 -4.63
CA ARG A 41 -4.07 2.00 -4.94
C ARG A 41 -4.93 1.07 -4.09
N VAL A 42 -4.36 0.07 -3.41
CA VAL A 42 -5.10 -0.87 -2.54
C VAL A 42 -6.07 -0.16 -1.58
N PRO A 43 -5.68 0.94 -0.89
CA PRO A 43 -6.60 1.68 -0.02
C PRO A 43 -7.89 2.14 -0.69
N SER A 44 -7.79 2.64 -1.92
CA SER A 44 -8.96 3.12 -2.69
C SER A 44 -9.81 1.98 -3.26
N ARG A 45 -9.21 0.81 -3.48
CA ARG A 45 -9.91 -0.38 -4.01
C ARG A 45 -10.78 -1.05 -2.96
N PHE A 46 -10.45 -0.90 -1.68
CA PHE A 46 -11.10 -1.61 -0.60
C PHE A 46 -11.53 -0.66 0.54
N PRO A 47 -12.47 0.27 0.30
CA PRO A 47 -12.91 1.23 1.33
C PRO A 47 -13.48 0.54 2.59
N ASP A 48 -14.03 -0.67 2.44
CA ASP A 48 -14.62 -1.46 3.52
C ASP A 48 -13.63 -2.46 4.16
N ALA A 49 -12.32 -2.28 3.95
CA ALA A 49 -11.31 -3.17 4.55
C ALA A 49 -11.31 -3.08 6.08
N LYS A 50 -11.28 -4.24 6.74
CA LYS A 50 -11.11 -4.36 8.20
C LYS A 50 -9.72 -3.86 8.62
N GLU A 51 -9.57 -3.44 9.88
CA GLU A 51 -8.29 -2.94 10.42
C GLU A 51 -7.14 -3.94 10.25
N SER A 52 -7.39 -5.24 10.35
CA SER A 52 -6.37 -6.28 10.14
C SER A 52 -5.82 -6.31 8.71
N HIS A 53 -6.65 -6.02 7.71
CA HIS A 53 -6.21 -5.88 6.32
C HIS A 53 -5.34 -4.65 6.12
N ILE A 54 -5.75 -3.54 6.73
CA ILE A 54 -5.01 -2.28 6.67
C ILE A 54 -3.65 -2.48 7.35
N ALA A 55 -3.61 -3.14 8.51
CA ALA A 55 -2.37 -3.49 9.21
C ALA A 55 -1.46 -4.36 8.34
N ASN A 56 -1.99 -5.41 7.69
CA ASN A 56 -1.23 -6.24 6.77
C ASN A 56 -0.65 -5.44 5.59
N TRP A 57 -1.43 -4.53 5.01
CA TRP A 57 -0.95 -3.65 3.95
C TRP A 57 0.10 -2.64 4.45
N GLN A 58 -0.06 -2.11 5.67
CA GLN A 58 0.91 -1.18 6.27
C GLN A 58 2.27 -1.86 6.48
N GLU A 59 2.30 -3.13 6.89
CA GLU A 59 3.54 -3.92 6.96
C GLU A 59 4.26 -3.97 5.61
N SER A 60 3.50 -4.15 4.53
CA SER A 60 4.04 -4.11 3.16
C SER A 60 4.61 -2.75 2.80
N ALA A 61 3.88 -1.66 3.10
CA ALA A 61 4.34 -0.30 2.82
C ALA A 61 5.63 0.02 3.59
N ILE A 62 5.70 -0.35 4.88
CA ILE A 62 6.89 -0.17 5.72
C ILE A 62 8.08 -0.96 5.17
N ALA A 63 7.87 -2.24 4.82
CA ALA A 63 8.92 -3.09 4.28
C ALA A 63 9.52 -2.51 2.98
N TRP A 64 8.68 -1.98 2.09
CA TRP A 64 9.16 -1.33 0.86
C TRP A 64 9.80 0.03 1.11
N TRP A 65 9.31 0.79 2.10
CA TRP A 65 9.89 2.08 2.47
C TRP A 65 11.31 1.96 3.05
N GLY A 66 11.60 0.87 3.76
CA GLY A 66 12.92 0.55 4.31
C GLY A 66 13.99 0.29 3.26
N ARG A 67 13.60 0.03 2.00
CA ARG A 67 14.52 -0.24 0.89
C ARG A 67 14.80 1.05 0.09
N PRO A 68 16.05 1.54 -0.01
CA PRO A 68 16.36 2.80 -0.68
C PRO A 68 15.89 2.87 -2.15
N ASP A 69 16.07 1.79 -2.91
CA ASP A 69 15.64 1.67 -4.31
C ASP A 69 14.11 1.73 -4.46
N LYS A 70 13.39 1.14 -3.50
CA LYS A 70 11.92 1.08 -3.52
C LYS A 70 11.29 2.35 -2.95
N ARG A 71 11.93 3.02 -1.99
CA ARG A 71 11.50 4.33 -1.45
C ARG A 71 11.34 5.37 -2.55
N GLY A 72 12.37 5.54 -3.41
CA GLY A 72 12.30 6.45 -4.55
C GLY A 72 11.17 6.06 -5.53
N THR A 73 11.00 4.75 -5.76
CA THR A 73 9.92 4.22 -6.60
C THR A 73 8.53 4.49 -6.01
N MET A 74 8.34 4.38 -4.70
CA MET A 74 7.08 4.70 -4.01
C MET A 74 6.71 6.17 -4.22
N ILE A 75 7.65 7.08 -3.97
CA ILE A 75 7.43 8.53 -4.14
C ILE A 75 7.09 8.86 -5.61
N ALA A 76 7.82 8.29 -6.56
CA ALA A 76 7.54 8.49 -7.98
C ALA A 76 6.18 7.90 -8.40
N SER A 77 5.79 6.76 -7.83
CA SER A 77 4.53 6.08 -8.12
C SER A 77 3.32 6.81 -7.53
N ALA A 78 3.47 7.42 -6.35
CA ALA A 78 2.41 8.18 -5.71
C ALA A 78 1.95 9.39 -6.55
N LYS A 79 2.82 9.95 -7.40
CA LYS A 79 2.46 11.02 -8.36
C LYS A 79 1.45 10.58 -9.42
N LYS A 80 1.23 9.27 -9.58
CA LYS A 80 0.27 8.69 -10.54
C LYS A 80 -1.11 8.44 -9.92
N LEU A 81 -1.27 8.74 -8.64
CA LEU A 81 -2.53 8.56 -7.94
C LEU A 81 -3.47 9.74 -8.21
N SER A 82 -4.76 9.46 -8.31
CA SER A 82 -5.77 10.52 -8.28
C SER A 82 -5.83 11.16 -6.89
N ARG A 83 -6.55 12.29 -6.78
CA ARG A 83 -6.81 12.93 -5.49
C ARG A 83 -7.53 11.99 -4.52
N GLU A 84 -8.52 11.24 -5.01
CA GLU A 84 -9.30 10.28 -4.20
C GLU A 84 -8.42 9.12 -3.73
N GLU A 85 -7.62 8.55 -4.64
CA GLU A 85 -6.66 7.48 -4.32
C GLU A 85 -5.67 7.94 -3.25
N THR A 86 -5.18 9.17 -3.37
CA THR A 86 -4.28 9.81 -2.41
C THR A 86 -4.94 10.01 -1.04
N GLN A 87 -6.22 10.39 -0.98
CA GLN A 87 -6.93 10.54 0.29
C GLN A 87 -7.17 9.20 0.97
N ALA A 88 -7.56 8.17 0.22
CA ALA A 88 -7.72 6.82 0.77
C ALA A 88 -6.38 6.29 1.31
N LEU A 89 -5.29 6.51 0.59
CA LEU A 89 -3.94 6.16 1.03
C LEU A 89 -3.55 6.86 2.34
N LYS A 90 -3.81 8.18 2.44
CA LYS A 90 -3.55 8.94 3.68
C LYS A 90 -4.37 8.40 4.85
N ALA A 91 -5.64 8.07 4.63
CA ALA A 91 -6.50 7.51 5.67
C ALA A 91 -5.93 6.19 6.22
N TRP A 92 -5.47 5.30 5.33
CA TRP A 92 -4.86 4.04 5.73
C TRP A 92 -3.51 4.23 6.44
N LEU A 93 -2.66 5.15 6.00
CA LEU A 93 -1.37 5.42 6.66
C LEU A 93 -1.53 5.99 8.08
N ARG A 94 -2.59 6.78 8.30
CA ARG A 94 -2.91 7.38 9.61
C ARG A 94 -3.49 6.41 10.61
N LEU A 95 -4.05 5.28 10.16
CA LEU A 95 -4.63 4.30 11.06
C LEU A 95 -3.55 3.75 12.00
N ARG A 96 -3.74 3.97 13.30
CA ARG A 96 -2.79 3.55 14.33
C ARG A 96 -3.21 2.20 14.89
N ASP A 97 -2.27 1.27 14.85
CA ASP A 97 -2.36 0.01 15.58
C ASP A 97 -1.65 0.20 16.93
N GLY A 98 -2.41 0.06 18.03
CA GLY A 98 -1.90 0.24 19.39
C GLY A 98 -0.85 -0.79 19.81
N GLN A 99 -0.68 -1.88 19.06
CA GLN A 99 0.35 -2.90 19.28
C GLN A 99 1.61 -2.66 18.43
N ARG A 100 1.64 -1.62 17.60
CA ARG A 100 2.76 -1.35 16.69
C ARG A 100 3.97 -0.79 17.42
N SER A 101 5.16 -1.23 17.02
CA SER A 101 6.43 -0.69 17.55
C SER A 101 6.61 0.78 17.16
N ALA A 102 7.36 1.52 17.99
CA ALA A 102 7.68 2.93 17.74
C ALA A 102 8.38 3.15 16.39
N GLU A 103 9.26 2.22 15.99
CA GLU A 103 9.96 2.26 14.70
C GLU A 103 8.99 2.18 13.52
N LYS A 104 8.05 1.22 13.56
CA LYS A 104 7.05 1.03 12.51
C LYS A 104 6.05 2.19 12.45
N ALA A 105 5.67 2.73 13.60
CA ALA A 105 4.83 3.93 13.67
C ALA A 105 5.52 5.13 13.00
N ARG A 106 6.80 5.36 13.34
CA ARG A 106 7.61 6.40 12.70
C ARG A 106 7.76 6.20 11.19
N ALA A 107 7.95 4.96 10.73
CA ALA A 107 8.04 4.68 9.30
C ALA A 107 6.75 5.07 8.57
N LEU A 108 5.57 4.82 9.15
CA LEU A 108 4.30 5.27 8.57
C LEU A 108 4.17 6.79 8.53
N ASP A 109 4.66 7.49 9.57
CA ASP A 109 4.69 8.96 9.58
C ASP A 109 5.60 9.51 8.48
N GLU A 110 6.77 8.90 8.28
CA GLU A 110 7.69 9.28 7.20
C GLU A 110 7.07 9.02 5.82
N ILE A 111 6.38 7.89 5.63
CA ILE A 111 5.66 7.59 4.40
C ILE A 111 4.55 8.62 4.18
N GLU A 112 3.72 8.87 5.19
CA GLU A 112 2.65 9.86 5.10
C GLU A 112 3.21 11.24 4.73
N ALA A 113 4.24 11.72 5.43
CA ALA A 113 4.87 13.00 5.17
C ALA A 113 5.43 13.08 3.74
N ALA A 114 6.11 12.03 3.27
CA ALA A 114 6.68 12.02 1.93
C ALA A 114 5.64 12.00 0.82
N LEU A 115 4.52 11.29 1.03
CA LEU A 115 3.46 11.14 0.02
C LEU A 115 2.40 12.26 0.10
N THR A 116 2.29 12.99 1.22
CA THR A 116 1.37 14.13 1.40
C THR A 116 1.84 15.43 0.73
N LEU A 117 3.14 15.55 0.47
CA LEU A 117 3.75 16.69 -0.24
C LEU A 117 3.56 16.63 -1.77
N LEU A 118 2.93 15.57 -2.27
CA LEU A 118 2.62 15.42 -3.69
C LEU A 118 1.26 16.06 -3.98
N PRO A 119 1.17 16.91 -5.04
CA PRO A 119 -0.01 17.72 -5.35
C PRO A 119 -1.26 16.88 -5.68
#